data_AF-A0A0W0WUK7-F1
#
_entry.id   AF-A0A0W0WUK7-F1
#
_cell.length_a   1.000
_cell.length_b   1.000
_cell.length_c   1.000
_cell.angle_alpha   90.00
_cell.angle_beta   90.00
_cell.angle_gamma   90.00
#
_symmetry.space_group_name_H-M   'P 1'
#
loop_
_entity.id
_entity.type
_entity.pdbx_description
1 polymer ?
#
loop_
_entity_poly.entity_id
_entity_poly.type
_entity_poly.pdbx_seq_one_letter_code
_entity_poly.pdbx_strand_id
1 'polypeptide(L)'
;MFNKLLLVAIVLMLPGISFASFDRKITNQSNYTWAIVDSSRIFANRGYIKFDNAPDKGPKACLPENAQSGDACFLEPGQTTYVRYVFTYASHHREWEDVYKVITFINPLTYETVLVQLETDILERSLKMESSNPKKINDSHGNITIFNTK
;
A
#
# COMPACT_ATOMS: atom_id res chain seq x y z
N MET A 1 20.67 33.59 30.29
CA MET A 1 19.39 32.96 30.67
C MET A 1 18.63 32.63 29.38
N PHE A 2 18.54 31.36 29.02
CA PHE A 2 17.87 30.93 27.78
C PHE A 2 16.35 31.13 27.91
N ASN A 3 15.78 31.93 26.99
CA ASN A 3 14.39 32.35 27.04
C ASN A 3 13.48 31.17 26.67
N LYS A 4 12.83 30.55 27.68
CA LYS A 4 11.96 29.36 27.53
C LYS A 4 10.80 29.57 26.54
N LEU A 5 10.40 30.83 26.30
CA LEU A 5 9.38 31.18 25.30
C LEU A 5 9.83 30.93 23.85
N LEU A 6 11.14 31.03 23.55
CA LEU A 6 11.65 30.82 22.20
C LEU A 6 11.57 29.34 21.79
N LEU A 7 11.74 28.42 22.74
CA LEU A 7 11.70 26.98 22.49
C LEU A 7 10.28 26.49 22.15
N VAL A 8 9.26 27.06 22.82
CA VAL A 8 7.85 26.72 22.57
C VAL A 8 7.41 27.18 21.17
N ALA A 9 7.88 28.35 20.73
CA ALA A 9 7.58 28.86 19.39
C ALA A 9 8.23 28.01 18.28
N ILE A 10 9.44 27.49 18.50
CA ILE A 10 10.12 26.60 17.54
C ILE A 10 9.42 25.25 17.42
N VAL A 11 8.89 24.69 18.52
CA VAL A 11 8.13 23.43 18.49
C VAL A 11 6.79 23.58 17.75
N LEU A 12 6.15 24.75 17.83
CA LEU A 12 4.86 25.02 17.17
C LEU A 12 4.99 25.37 15.67
N MET A 13 6.19 25.68 15.18
CA MET A 13 6.45 25.99 13.75
C MET A 13 7.05 24.83 12.96
N LEU A 14 7.29 23.67 13.60
CA LEU A 14 7.73 22.50 12.86
C LEU A 14 6.61 22.06 11.91
N PRO A 15 6.88 21.86 10.60
CA PRO A 15 5.91 21.27 9.70
C PRO A 15 5.41 19.97 10.28
N GLY A 16 4.13 19.94 10.63
CA GLY A 16 3.47 18.72 11.05
C GLY A 16 3.53 17.73 9.89
N ILE A 17 4.15 16.58 10.12
CA ILE A 17 3.98 15.41 9.26
C ILE A 17 2.68 14.76 9.70
N SER A 18 1.71 14.70 8.80
CA SER A 18 0.46 13.98 9.02
C SER A 18 0.52 12.63 8.32
N PHE A 19 -0.11 11.62 8.91
CA PHE A 19 -0.18 10.27 8.36
C PHE A 19 -1.65 9.87 8.19
N ALA A 20 -1.98 9.29 7.03
CA ALA A 20 -3.22 8.53 6.87
C ALA A 20 -2.88 7.06 6.61
N SER A 21 -3.62 6.16 7.24
CA SER A 21 -3.45 4.72 7.06
C SER A 21 -4.76 4.02 6.77
N PHE A 22 -4.76 3.13 5.79
CA PHE A 22 -5.93 2.36 5.38
C PHE A 22 -5.60 0.87 5.37
N ASP A 23 -6.28 0.10 6.21
CA ASP A 23 -6.15 -1.36 6.26
C ASP A 23 -7.10 -2.02 5.25
N ARG A 24 -6.59 -2.94 4.43
CA ARG A 24 -7.33 -3.61 3.37
C ARG A 24 -6.92 -5.08 3.23
N LYS A 25 -7.77 -5.88 2.59
CA LYS A 25 -7.49 -7.29 2.29
C LYS A 25 -7.07 -7.50 0.84
N ILE A 26 -6.20 -8.48 0.62
CA ILE A 26 -5.87 -9.03 -0.69
C ILE A 26 -6.17 -10.52 -0.64
N THR A 27 -7.02 -11.01 -1.53
CA THR A 27 -7.41 -12.43 -1.61
C THR A 27 -7.03 -13.00 -2.97
N ASN A 28 -6.36 -14.15 -2.98
CA ASN A 28 -6.06 -14.90 -4.19
C ASN A 28 -7.12 -16.00 -4.40
N GLN A 29 -8.00 -15.82 -5.39
CA GLN A 29 -8.97 -16.83 -5.84
C GLN A 29 -8.54 -17.49 -7.16
N SER A 30 -7.32 -17.25 -7.62
CA SER A 30 -6.73 -17.96 -8.75
C SER A 30 -6.23 -19.34 -8.34
N ASN A 31 -5.79 -20.14 -9.31
CA ASN A 31 -5.26 -21.49 -9.11
C ASN A 31 -3.72 -21.55 -9.04
N TYR A 32 -3.04 -20.40 -8.93
CA TYR A 32 -1.59 -20.34 -8.78
C TYR A 32 -1.17 -19.27 -7.76
N THR A 33 0.06 -19.38 -7.26
CA THR A 33 0.65 -18.43 -6.33
C THR A 33 1.05 -17.15 -7.06
N TRP A 34 0.65 -16.00 -6.52
CA TRP A 34 1.10 -14.69 -7.01
C TRP A 34 2.23 -14.15 -6.16
N ALA A 35 3.25 -13.60 -6.80
CA ALA A 35 4.17 -12.70 -6.14
C ALA A 35 3.55 -11.29 -6.11
N ILE A 36 3.49 -10.67 -4.93
CA ILE A 36 2.95 -9.33 -4.71
C ILE A 36 4.07 -8.45 -4.17
N VAL A 37 4.25 -7.28 -4.79
CA VAL A 37 5.39 -6.39 -4.51
C VAL A 37 4.90 -4.96 -4.31
N ASP A 38 5.35 -4.30 -3.24
CA ASP A 38 5.21 -2.84 -3.12
C ASP A 38 6.14 -2.15 -4.12
N SER A 39 5.56 -1.71 -5.23
CA SER A 39 6.29 -0.99 -6.30
C SER A 39 6.22 0.52 -6.14
N SER A 40 5.67 1.00 -5.02
CA SER A 40 5.45 2.43 -4.79
C SER A 40 6.75 3.22 -4.85
N ARG A 41 7.92 2.67 -4.49
CA ARG A 41 9.20 3.39 -4.57
C ARG A 41 9.64 3.77 -5.98
N ILE A 42 9.14 3.09 -7.00
CA ILE A 42 9.42 3.43 -8.40
C ILE A 42 8.56 4.62 -8.82
N PHE A 43 7.36 4.75 -8.25
CA PHE A 43 6.32 5.68 -8.71
C PHE A 43 5.99 6.81 -7.73
N ALA A 44 6.45 6.73 -6.48
CA ALA A 44 6.12 7.64 -5.39
C ALA A 44 7.29 7.77 -4.40
N ASN A 45 7.55 9.00 -3.96
CA ASN A 45 8.68 9.30 -3.07
C ASN A 45 8.31 9.24 -1.59
N ARG A 46 7.01 9.27 -1.24
CA ARG A 46 6.54 9.27 0.16
C ARG A 46 5.43 8.26 0.42
N GLY A 47 5.49 7.60 1.58
CA GLY A 47 4.56 6.54 1.97
C GLY A 47 4.96 5.14 1.49
N TYR A 48 4.40 4.11 2.10
CA TYR A 48 4.76 2.71 1.86
C TYR A 48 3.57 1.78 2.08
N ILE A 49 3.68 0.55 1.59
CA ILE A 49 2.70 -0.51 1.84
C ILE A 49 3.30 -1.49 2.85
N LYS A 50 2.61 -1.73 3.97
CA LYS A 50 2.97 -2.81 4.89
C LYS A 50 2.11 -4.02 4.60
N PHE A 51 2.74 -5.13 4.26
CA PHE A 51 2.03 -6.40 4.18
C PHE A 51 1.94 -7.09 5.55
N ASP A 52 1.05 -8.07 5.64
CA ASP A 52 0.75 -8.85 6.85
C ASP A 52 0.49 -8.01 8.11
N ASN A 53 -0.12 -6.82 7.93
CA ASN A 53 -0.37 -5.87 9.01
C ASN A 53 -1.48 -6.32 9.99
N ALA A 54 -2.09 -7.48 9.77
CA ALA A 54 -2.97 -8.14 10.73
C ALA A 54 -2.26 -9.39 11.31
N PRO A 55 -1.39 -9.23 12.31
CA PRO A 55 -0.53 -10.31 12.82
C PRO A 55 -1.33 -11.51 13.37
N ASP A 56 -2.57 -11.27 13.80
CA ASP A 56 -3.43 -12.27 14.43
C ASP A 56 -4.36 -12.98 13.41
N LYS A 57 -4.30 -12.62 12.12
CA LYS A 57 -5.26 -13.09 11.11
C LYS A 57 -4.59 -13.84 9.98
N GLY A 58 -4.76 -15.17 9.99
CA GLY A 58 -4.51 -16.04 8.84
C GLY A 58 -3.04 -16.26 8.49
N PRO A 59 -2.77 -17.10 7.47
CA PRO A 59 -1.42 -17.37 6.99
C PRO A 59 -0.79 -16.13 6.34
N LYS A 60 0.48 -15.86 6.66
CA LYS A 60 1.25 -14.71 6.17
C LYS A 60 1.63 -14.89 4.71
N ALA A 61 1.52 -13.82 3.92
CA ALA A 61 1.98 -13.83 2.53
C ALA A 61 3.48 -13.49 2.43
N CYS A 62 4.02 -12.76 3.40
CA CYS A 62 5.41 -12.35 3.45
C CYS A 62 6.15 -13.14 4.51
N LEU A 63 7.27 -13.74 4.13
CA LEU A 63 8.20 -14.34 5.07
C LEU A 63 9.62 -13.83 4.76
N PRO A 64 10.33 -13.24 5.75
CA PRO A 64 9.96 -13.04 7.16
C PRO A 64 9.09 -11.79 7.43
N GLU A 65 8.57 -11.67 8.67
CA GLU A 65 7.59 -10.67 9.20
C GLU A 65 7.89 -9.18 8.95
N ASN A 66 8.99 -8.83 8.28
CA ASN A 66 9.44 -7.47 8.02
C ASN A 66 9.90 -7.29 6.56
N ALA A 67 9.16 -7.87 5.61
CA ALA A 67 9.37 -7.60 4.18
C ALA A 67 9.44 -6.08 3.95
N GLN A 68 10.59 -5.62 3.47
CA GLN A 68 10.84 -4.23 3.16
C GLN A 68 10.09 -3.86 1.88
N SER A 69 9.90 -2.56 1.66
CA SER A 69 9.34 -2.06 0.41
C SER A 69 10.26 -2.44 -0.76
N GLY A 70 9.71 -3.16 -1.73
CA GLY A 70 10.44 -3.81 -2.82
C GLY A 70 10.60 -5.34 -2.67
N ASP A 71 10.38 -5.88 -1.47
CA ASP A 71 10.38 -7.33 -1.25
C ASP A 71 9.10 -7.96 -1.81
N ALA A 72 9.25 -9.18 -2.34
CA ALA A 72 8.14 -9.95 -2.85
C ALA A 72 7.52 -10.80 -1.74
N CYS A 73 6.20 -10.74 -1.64
CA CYS A 73 5.40 -11.65 -0.84
C CYS A 73 4.70 -12.65 -1.75
N PHE A 74 4.46 -13.86 -1.28
CA PHE A 74 3.85 -14.93 -2.06
C PHE A 74 2.47 -15.24 -1.51
N LEU A 75 1.45 -15.06 -2.34
CA LEU A 75 0.05 -15.27 -1.99
C LEU A 75 -0.46 -16.54 -2.66
N GLU A 76 -0.61 -17.61 -1.89
CA GLU A 76 -1.03 -18.93 -2.39
C GLU A 76 -2.50 -18.96 -2.83
N PRO A 77 -2.89 -19.94 -3.67
CA PRO A 77 -4.30 -20.16 -4.02
C PRO A 77 -5.20 -20.28 -2.78
N GLY A 78 -6.27 -19.49 -2.74
CA GLY A 78 -7.22 -19.44 -1.62
C GLY A 78 -6.77 -18.59 -0.44
N GLN A 79 -5.54 -18.08 -0.44
CA GLN A 79 -5.00 -17.30 0.67
C GLN A 79 -5.56 -15.87 0.70
N THR A 80 -5.71 -15.33 1.91
CA THR A 80 -5.99 -13.91 2.14
C THR A 80 -4.89 -13.32 3.04
N THR A 81 -4.35 -12.16 2.65
CA THR A 81 -3.47 -11.33 3.47
C THR A 81 -4.10 -9.97 3.72
N TYR A 82 -3.57 -9.25 4.71
CA TYR A 82 -3.97 -7.90 5.07
C TYR A 82 -2.81 -6.94 4.88
N VAL A 83 -3.10 -5.81 4.24
CA VAL A 83 -2.12 -4.77 3.96
C VAL A 83 -2.56 -3.46 4.58
N ARG A 84 -1.59 -2.64 4.99
CA ARG A 84 -1.79 -1.26 5.40
C ARG A 84 -1.13 -0.33 4.41
N TYR A 85 -1.94 0.50 3.75
CA TYR A 85 -1.46 1.60 2.94
C TYR A 85 -1.16 2.77 3.85
N VAL A 86 0.10 3.23 3.90
CA VAL A 86 0.51 4.38 4.70
C VAL A 86 0.88 5.54 3.78
N PHE A 87 0.11 6.62 3.86
CA PHE A 87 0.35 7.87 3.16
C PHE A 87 0.99 8.86 4.12
N THR A 88 2.10 9.47 3.69
CA THR A 88 2.84 10.45 4.50
C THR A 88 2.68 11.82 3.85
N TYR A 89 2.01 12.74 4.55
CA TYR A 89 1.78 14.11 4.09
C TYR A 89 2.78 15.04 4.76
N ALA A 90 3.63 15.70 3.97
CA ALA A 90 4.43 16.82 4.44
C ALA A 90 3.65 18.11 4.18
N SER A 91 3.39 18.90 5.24
CA SER A 91 2.64 20.16 5.20
C SER A 91 3.22 21.25 4.28
N HIS A 92 4.39 21.03 3.68
CA HIS A 92 5.05 21.96 2.77
C HIS A 92 4.94 21.61 1.27
N HIS A 93 4.37 20.45 0.90
CA HIS A 93 4.21 20.07 -0.50
C HIS A 93 2.73 20.08 -0.89
N ARG A 94 2.42 20.86 -1.92
CA ARG A 94 1.09 20.98 -2.53
C ARG A 94 0.63 19.59 -3.00
N GLU A 95 -0.34 19.03 -2.27
CA GLU A 95 -1.58 18.35 -2.68
C GLU A 95 -1.58 17.29 -3.82
N TRP A 96 -0.54 17.10 -4.62
CA TRP A 96 -0.60 16.32 -5.87
C TRP A 96 0.56 15.36 -6.10
N GLU A 97 1.71 15.55 -5.43
CA GLU A 97 2.94 14.79 -5.78
C GLU A 97 3.08 13.41 -5.11
N ASP A 98 2.29 13.06 -4.09
CA ASP A 98 2.54 11.85 -3.28
C ASP A 98 1.27 11.07 -2.84
N VAL A 99 0.21 11.06 -3.64
CA VAL A 99 -1.04 10.34 -3.31
C VAL A 99 -1.19 8.97 -3.97
N TYR A 100 -0.23 8.55 -4.80
CA TYR A 100 -0.28 7.27 -5.49
C TYR A 100 0.59 6.20 -4.80
N LYS A 101 0.06 4.98 -4.73
CA LYS A 101 0.76 3.75 -4.33
C LYS A 101 0.56 2.72 -5.42
N VAL A 102 1.51 1.83 -5.62
CA VAL A 102 1.41 0.80 -6.67
C VAL A 102 1.77 -0.55 -6.09
N ILE A 103 0.86 -1.51 -6.21
CA ILE A 103 1.16 -2.92 -5.99
C ILE A 103 1.32 -3.59 -7.35
N THR A 104 2.41 -4.33 -7.52
CA THR A 104 2.58 -5.20 -8.69
C THR A 104 2.28 -6.63 -8.30
N PHE A 105 1.41 -7.26 -9.09
CA PHE A 105 1.10 -8.68 -9.03
C PHE A 105 1.82 -9.38 -10.17
N ILE A 106 2.66 -10.37 -9.84
CA ILE A 106 3.47 -11.11 -10.80
C ILE A 106 3.10 -12.59 -10.72
N ASN A 107 2.72 -13.19 -11.84
CA ASN A 107 2.65 -14.64 -11.95
C ASN A 107 4.08 -15.16 -12.19
N PRO A 108 4.69 -15.89 -11.24
CA PRO A 108 6.08 -16.33 -11.38
C PRO A 108 6.28 -17.40 -12.47
N LEU A 109 5.19 -18.05 -12.93
CA LEU A 109 5.26 -19.08 -13.96
C LEU A 109 5.21 -18.51 -15.37
N THR A 110 4.41 -17.44 -15.58
CA THR A 110 4.17 -16.86 -16.92
C THR A 110 4.80 -15.49 -17.11
N TYR A 111 5.32 -14.87 -16.05
CA TYR A 111 5.79 -13.48 -15.99
C TYR A 111 4.70 -12.45 -16.34
N GLU A 112 3.43 -12.85 -16.27
CA GLU A 112 2.34 -11.89 -16.37
C GLU A 112 2.38 -10.92 -15.19
N THR A 113 2.26 -9.63 -15.52
CA THR A 113 2.23 -8.55 -14.53
C THR A 113 0.91 -7.80 -14.58
N VAL A 114 0.29 -7.62 -13.42
CA VAL A 114 -0.86 -6.72 -13.25
C VAL A 114 -0.49 -5.64 -12.24
N LEU A 115 -0.65 -4.38 -12.63
CA LEU A 115 -0.40 -3.23 -11.78
C LEU A 115 -1.71 -2.78 -11.18
N VAL A 116 -1.69 -2.50 -9.88
CA VAL A 116 -2.82 -1.90 -9.18
C VAL A 116 -2.34 -0.60 -8.56
N GLN A 117 -2.81 0.50 -9.13
CA GLN A 117 -2.58 1.84 -8.62
C GLN A 117 -3.64 2.14 -7.55
N LEU A 118 -3.20 2.74 -6.46
CA LEU A 118 -4.05 3.23 -5.38
C LEU A 118 -3.83 4.73 -5.25
N GLU A 119 -4.92 5.48 -5.26
CA GLU A 119 -4.93 6.92 -5.07
C GLU A 119 -5.76 7.24 -3.84
N THR A 120 -5.21 8.02 -2.92
CA THR A 120 -6.02 8.55 -1.81
C THR A 120 -6.66 9.86 -2.26
N ASP A 121 -7.98 9.93 -2.16
CA ASP A 121 -8.70 11.18 -2.31
C ASP A 121 -8.71 11.89 -0.94
N ILE A 122 -7.89 12.93 -0.82
CA ILE A 122 -7.74 13.68 0.43
C ILE A 122 -9.05 14.38 0.82
N LEU A 123 -9.83 14.83 -0.17
CA LEU A 123 -11.07 15.58 0.05
C LEU A 123 -12.21 14.65 0.49
N GLU A 124 -12.31 13.48 -0.12
CA GLU A 124 -13.36 12.50 0.18
C GLU A 124 -12.97 11.52 1.30
N ARG A 125 -11.72 11.55 1.77
CA ARG A 125 -11.13 10.51 2.66
C ARG A 125 -11.34 9.10 2.11
N SER A 126 -11.39 8.97 0.79
CA SER A 126 -11.68 7.73 0.08
C SER A 126 -10.40 7.19 -0.56
N LEU A 127 -10.39 5.90 -0.86
CA LEU A 127 -9.29 5.23 -1.56
C LEU A 127 -9.82 4.79 -2.92
N LYS A 128 -9.32 5.44 -3.97
CA LYS A 128 -9.56 5.08 -5.37
C LYS A 128 -8.51 4.07 -5.80
N MET A 129 -8.88 3.14 -6.66
CA MET A 129 -8.00 2.11 -7.16
C MET A 129 -8.24 1.88 -8.64
N GLU A 130 -7.16 1.56 -9.36
CA GLU A 130 -7.20 1.26 -10.77
C GLU A 130 -6.27 0.07 -11.07
N SER A 131 -6.86 -0.99 -11.65
CA SER A 131 -6.14 -2.17 -12.09
C SER A 131 -5.84 -2.10 -13.59
N SER A 132 -4.61 -2.44 -13.99
CA SER A 132 -4.24 -2.59 -15.41
C SER A 132 -4.94 -3.78 -16.07
N ASN A 133 -5.56 -4.68 -15.30
CA ASN A 133 -6.38 -5.78 -15.79
C ASN A 133 -7.55 -6.06 -14.83
N PRO A 134 -8.66 -5.30 -14.94
CA PRO A 134 -9.79 -5.39 -14.01
C PRO A 134 -10.56 -6.72 -14.12
N LYS A 135 -10.35 -7.50 -15.20
CA LYS A 135 -10.92 -8.84 -15.34
C LYS A 135 -10.20 -9.87 -14.45
N LYS A 136 -8.90 -9.68 -14.22
CA LYS A 136 -8.07 -10.54 -13.36
C LYS A 136 -8.04 -10.06 -11.92
N ILE A 137 -8.04 -8.76 -11.70
CA ILE A 137 -8.00 -8.19 -10.37
C ILE A 137 -9.15 -7.22 -10.23
N ASN A 138 -10.08 -7.51 -9.33
CA ASN A 138 -11.09 -6.55 -8.92
C ASN A 138 -10.63 -5.85 -7.65
N ASP A 139 -10.69 -4.54 -7.71
CA ASP A 139 -10.46 -3.63 -6.61
C ASP A 139 -11.79 -2.97 -6.21
N SER A 140 -12.23 -3.22 -4.98
CA SER A 140 -13.43 -2.59 -4.42
C SER A 140 -13.10 -1.92 -3.10
N HIS A 141 -13.19 -0.59 -3.09
CA HIS A 141 -12.96 0.26 -1.92
C HIS A 141 -11.62 -0.01 -1.22
N GLY A 142 -10.57 -0.40 -1.95
CA GLY A 142 -9.28 -0.76 -1.36
C GLY A 142 -8.99 -2.25 -1.24
N ASN A 143 -10.00 -3.11 -1.33
CA ASN A 143 -9.85 -4.56 -1.22
C ASN A 143 -9.59 -5.18 -2.59
N ILE A 144 -8.61 -6.06 -2.66
CA ILE A 144 -8.16 -6.68 -3.92
C ILE A 144 -8.58 -8.15 -3.93
N THR A 145 -9.21 -8.59 -5.02
CA THR A 145 -9.45 -10.01 -5.30
C THR A 145 -8.82 -10.38 -6.63
N ILE A 146 -7.95 -11.38 -6.64
CA ILE A 146 -7.31 -11.91 -7.83
C ILE A 146 -8.11 -13.13 -8.30
N PHE A 147 -8.66 -13.07 -9.50
CA PHE A 147 -9.51 -14.12 -10.06
C PHE A 147 -8.76 -15.02 -11.03
N ASN A 148 -9.27 -16.24 -11.16
CA ASN A 148 -8.95 -17.09 -12.28
C ASN A 148 -9.70 -16.60 -13.52
N THR A 149 -9.00 -15.94 -14.45
CA THR A 149 -9.56 -15.71 -15.78
C THR A 149 -9.30 -16.92 -16.64
N LYS A 150 -10.36 -17.63 -17.00
CA LYS A 150 -10.33 -18.60 -18.09
C LYS A 150 -10.06 -17.92 -19.42
#